data_AF-A0A525IXC7-F1
#
_entry.id   AF-A0A525IXC7-F1
#
_cell.length_a   1.000
_cell.length_b   1.000
_cell.length_c   1.000
_cell.angle_alpha   90.00
_cell.angle_beta   90.00
_cell.angle_gamma   90.00
#
_symmetry.space_group_name_H-M   'P 1'
#
loop_
_entity.id
_entity.type
_entity.pdbx_description
1 polymer ?
#
loop_
_entity_poly.entity_id
_entity_poly.type
_entity_poly.pdbx_seq_one_letter_code
_entity_poly.pdbx_strand_id
1 'polypeptide(L)'
;MIGNEVVMARLSTPPVHRYMTEPAYAAAKAELSRPAAGRLAKIEANAVLGLPWSTDMWDGYPADRQRVLALIEKARANAIVVSGNSDAFWANELFDAETGGKRVAVEFGAAGISSPGPGEPFPQVPLGEAFARYNREVLFNSQTAKGFVLLTLTHTSVTGELIAVSSIKDKAFTTRPIATYRATPGPNGVSALKPV
;
A
#
# COMPACT_ATOMS: atom_id res chain seq x y z
N MET A 1 15.05 3.98 10.88
CA MET A 1 14.01 3.08 10.33
C MET A 1 13.01 2.82 11.43
N ILE A 2 11.72 2.83 11.11
CA ILE A 2 10.62 2.57 12.06
C ILE A 2 9.94 1.28 11.63
N GLY A 3 9.92 0.29 12.52
CA GLY A 3 9.07 -0.89 12.38
C GLY A 3 7.67 -0.55 12.84
N ASN A 4 6.68 -0.84 11.99
CA ASN A 4 5.29 -0.48 12.22
C ASN A 4 4.42 -1.69 11.85
N GLU A 5 3.37 -1.96 12.61
CA GLU A 5 2.57 -3.18 12.41
C GLU A 5 1.68 -3.07 11.17
N VAL A 6 1.02 -1.91 11.01
CA VAL A 6 -0.02 -1.66 10.01
C VAL A 6 0.35 -0.49 9.10
N VAL A 7 -0.17 -0.43 7.87
CA VAL A 7 0.16 0.63 6.90
C VAL A 7 -0.13 2.03 7.46
N MET A 8 0.84 2.94 7.34
CA MET A 8 0.81 4.31 7.88
C MET A 8 0.20 5.32 6.90
N ALA A 9 0.33 5.07 5.60
CA ALA A 9 -0.25 5.92 4.57
C ALA A 9 -1.74 6.18 4.79
N ARG A 10 -2.22 7.34 4.33
CA ARG A 10 -3.65 7.67 4.28
C ARG A 10 -4.30 6.86 3.16
N LEU A 11 -5.23 5.96 3.50
CA LEU A 11 -5.87 5.05 2.59
C LEU A 11 -7.38 5.26 2.58
N SER A 12 -7.86 6.17 1.74
CA SER A 12 -9.28 6.27 1.42
C SER A 12 -9.71 5.10 0.53
N THR A 13 -10.91 4.56 0.78
CA THR A 13 -11.45 3.44 0.00
C THR A 13 -11.69 3.87 -1.45
N PRO A 14 -11.02 3.26 -2.45
CA PRO A 14 -11.18 3.69 -3.83
C PRO A 14 -12.50 3.18 -4.44
N PRO A 15 -13.20 3.98 -5.27
CA PRO A 15 -14.33 3.52 -6.06
C PRO A 15 -13.82 2.69 -7.25
N VAL A 16 -13.67 1.38 -7.06
CA VAL A 16 -12.94 0.51 -8.00
C VAL A 16 -13.58 0.46 -9.40
N HIS A 17 -14.90 0.59 -9.52
CA HIS A 17 -15.59 0.66 -10.81
C HIS A 17 -15.06 1.78 -11.73
N ARG A 18 -14.50 2.87 -11.18
CA ARG A 18 -13.97 4.00 -11.99
C ARG A 18 -12.67 3.65 -12.72
N TYR A 19 -12.04 2.53 -12.38
CA TYR A 19 -10.79 2.07 -12.97
C TYR A 19 -11.00 0.89 -13.92
N MET A 20 -12.25 0.63 -14.30
CA MET A 20 -12.64 -0.40 -15.26
C MET A 20 -13.64 0.16 -16.26
N THR A 21 -13.80 -0.49 -17.40
CA THR A 21 -14.96 -0.23 -18.26
C THR A 21 -16.20 -0.86 -17.64
N GLU A 22 -17.38 -0.31 -17.94
CA GLU A 22 -18.64 -0.84 -17.43
C GLU A 22 -18.86 -2.33 -17.81
N PRO A 23 -18.61 -2.78 -19.06
CA PRO A 23 -18.71 -4.21 -19.40
C PRO A 23 -17.73 -5.08 -18.63
N ALA A 24 -16.47 -4.64 -18.45
CA ALA A 24 -15.48 -5.40 -17.71
C ALA A 24 -15.83 -5.51 -16.22
N TYR A 25 -16.34 -4.44 -15.63
CA TYR A 25 -16.80 -4.45 -14.25
C TYR A 25 -18.03 -5.35 -14.05
N ALA A 26 -18.99 -5.30 -14.97
CA ALA A 26 -20.16 -6.17 -14.94
C ALA A 26 -19.77 -7.66 -15.06
N ALA A 27 -18.86 -7.99 -15.99
CA ALA A 27 -18.33 -9.35 -16.16
C ALA A 27 -17.59 -9.83 -14.90
N ALA A 28 -16.68 -9.00 -14.36
CA ALA A 28 -15.96 -9.31 -13.13
C ALA A 28 -16.90 -9.61 -11.97
N LYS A 29 -17.98 -8.82 -11.81
CA LYS A 29 -19.00 -9.04 -10.77
C LYS A 29 -19.79 -10.33 -10.97
N ALA A 30 -20.11 -10.70 -12.21
CA ALA A 30 -20.89 -11.89 -12.51
C ALA A 30 -20.15 -13.19 -12.14
N GLU A 31 -18.82 -13.17 -12.14
CA GLU A 31 -17.97 -14.30 -11.77
C GLU A 31 -17.73 -14.43 -10.25
N LEU A 32 -18.11 -13.42 -9.46
CA LEU A 32 -17.87 -13.43 -8.02
C LEU A 32 -18.77 -14.43 -7.29
N SER A 33 -18.20 -15.11 -6.30
CA SER A 33 -18.98 -15.80 -5.28
C SER A 33 -19.89 -14.80 -4.53
N ARG A 34 -21.02 -15.28 -3.97
CA ARG A 34 -21.94 -14.42 -3.20
C ARG A 34 -21.23 -13.61 -2.09
N PRO A 35 -20.33 -14.21 -1.27
CA PRO A 35 -19.58 -13.44 -0.27
C PRO A 35 -18.66 -12.38 -0.89
N ALA A 36 -17.96 -12.71 -1.98
CA ALA A 36 -17.08 -11.76 -2.66
C ALA A 36 -17.86 -10.59 -3.28
N ALA A 37 -19.01 -10.87 -3.89
CA ALA A 37 -19.91 -9.84 -4.41
C ALA A 37 -20.41 -8.90 -3.30
N GLY A 38 -20.78 -9.44 -2.13
CA GLY A 38 -21.16 -8.64 -0.96
C GLY A 38 -20.03 -7.77 -0.44
N ARG A 39 -18.79 -8.30 -0.39
CA ARG A 39 -17.60 -7.53 0.01
C ARG A 39 -17.30 -6.40 -0.97
N LEU A 40 -17.35 -6.67 -2.28
CA LEU A 40 -17.14 -5.64 -3.30
C LEU A 40 -18.21 -4.55 -3.23
N ALA A 41 -19.48 -4.90 -3.03
CA ALA A 41 -20.56 -3.92 -2.86
C ALA A 41 -20.31 -3.02 -1.63
N LYS A 42 -19.81 -3.59 -0.52
CA LYS A 42 -19.43 -2.80 0.66
C LYS A 42 -18.25 -1.87 0.38
N ILE A 43 -17.25 -2.30 -0.39
CA ILE A 43 -16.13 -1.45 -0.80
C ILE A 43 -16.64 -0.23 -1.58
N GLU A 44 -17.52 -0.45 -2.57
CA GLU A 44 -18.09 0.65 -3.36
C GLU A 44 -18.95 1.60 -2.51
N ALA A 45 -19.77 1.06 -1.61
CA ALA A 45 -20.55 1.88 -0.67
C ALA A 45 -19.65 2.73 0.24
N ASN A 46 -18.58 2.15 0.77
CA ASN A 46 -17.61 2.88 1.58
C ASN A 46 -16.89 3.97 0.79
N ALA A 47 -16.59 3.72 -0.49
CA ALA A 47 -15.98 4.72 -1.38
C ALA A 47 -16.91 5.92 -1.63
N VAL A 48 -18.22 5.68 -1.82
CA VAL A 48 -19.22 6.76 -1.94
C VAL A 48 -19.27 7.64 -0.69
N LEU A 49 -19.11 7.03 0.48
CA LEU A 49 -19.10 7.74 1.77
C LEU A 49 -17.74 8.39 2.10
N GLY A 50 -16.71 8.18 1.28
CA GLY A 50 -15.36 8.68 1.55
C GLY A 50 -14.71 8.07 2.79
N LEU A 51 -15.08 6.83 3.14
CA LEU A 51 -14.56 6.17 4.34
C LEU A 51 -13.13 5.65 4.14
N PRO A 52 -12.31 5.63 5.20
CA PRO A 52 -11.00 5.00 5.15
C PRO A 52 -11.14 3.49 4.89
N TRP A 53 -10.11 2.90 4.30
CA TRP A 53 -10.06 1.48 3.98
C TRP A 53 -10.21 0.60 5.22
N SER A 54 -9.54 0.96 6.30
CA SER A 54 -9.63 0.27 7.58
C SER A 54 -9.41 1.23 8.73
N THR A 55 -10.26 1.13 9.75
CA THR A 55 -10.04 1.79 11.05
C THR A 55 -9.07 1.02 11.95
N ASP A 56 -8.70 -0.20 11.55
CA ASP A 56 -7.66 -1.03 12.19
C ASP A 56 -6.28 -0.78 11.53
N MET A 57 -6.08 0.43 11.03
CA MET A 57 -4.85 0.96 10.46
C MET A 57 -4.65 2.38 10.98
N TRP A 58 -3.61 3.09 10.53
CA TRP A 58 -3.37 4.46 10.98
C TRP A 58 -4.50 5.46 10.62
N ASP A 59 -5.39 5.12 9.68
CA ASP A 59 -6.59 5.91 9.40
C ASP A 59 -7.62 5.90 10.54
N GLY A 60 -7.60 4.92 11.44
CA GLY A 60 -8.38 4.94 12.68
C GLY A 60 -7.80 5.86 13.76
N TYR A 61 -6.55 6.30 13.60
CA TYR A 61 -5.78 7.05 14.60
C TYR A 61 -5.13 8.31 14.00
N PRO A 62 -5.91 9.21 13.36
CA PRO A 62 -5.35 10.33 12.60
C PRO A 62 -4.56 11.32 13.47
N ALA A 63 -4.97 11.53 14.73
CA ALA A 63 -4.28 12.42 15.66
C ALA A 63 -2.90 11.85 16.07
N ASP A 64 -2.82 10.54 16.31
CA ASP A 64 -1.56 9.85 16.60
C ASP A 64 -0.64 9.85 15.39
N ARG A 65 -1.18 9.55 14.20
CA ARG A 65 -0.44 9.63 12.94
C ARG A 65 0.21 11.00 12.78
N GLN A 66 -0.59 12.06 12.98
CA GLN A 66 -0.11 13.43 12.82
C GLN A 66 1.01 13.77 13.81
N ARG A 67 0.92 13.31 15.07
CA ARG A 67 1.98 13.51 16.07
C ARG A 67 3.29 12.84 15.63
N VAL A 68 3.22 11.61 15.12
CA VAL A 68 4.41 10.87 14.64
C VAL A 68 5.03 11.57 13.42
N LEU A 69 4.21 11.94 12.43
CA LEU A 69 4.69 12.63 11.22
C LEU A 69 5.35 13.97 11.56
N ALA A 70 4.77 14.75 12.47
CA ALA A 70 5.35 16.01 12.95
C ALA A 70 6.67 15.81 13.70
N LEU A 71 6.84 14.72 14.46
CA LEU A 71 8.11 14.39 15.11
C LEU A 71 9.20 14.04 14.08
N ILE A 72 8.84 13.27 13.04
CA ILE A 72 9.76 12.94 11.94
C ILE A 72 10.19 14.23 11.22
N GLU A 73 9.24 15.11 10.91
CA GLU A 73 9.50 16.39 10.25
C GLU A 73 10.43 17.27 11.11
N LYS A 74 10.11 17.45 12.39
CA LYS A 74 10.89 18.27 13.34
C LYS A 74 12.32 17.75 13.47
N ALA A 75 12.50 16.43 13.47
CA ALA A 75 13.82 15.80 13.52
C ALA A 75 14.59 15.90 12.19
N ARG A 76 13.95 16.34 11.10
CA ARG A 76 14.49 16.31 9.72
C ARG A 76 15.00 14.92 9.34
N ALA A 77 14.34 13.89 9.85
CA ALA A 77 14.79 12.52 9.69
C ALA A 77 14.63 12.04 8.24
N ASN A 78 15.60 11.25 7.77
CA ASN A 78 15.47 10.45 6.55
C ASN A 78 14.69 9.17 6.86
N ALA A 79 13.43 9.33 7.26
CA ALA A 79 12.63 8.26 7.82
C ALA A 79 12.17 7.26 6.75
N ILE A 80 12.33 5.98 7.11
CA ILE A 80 11.83 4.82 6.36
C ILE A 80 10.94 4.06 7.33
N VAL A 81 9.70 3.82 6.93
CA VAL A 81 8.72 3.01 7.65
C VAL A 81 8.61 1.65 6.96
N VAL A 82 8.59 0.58 7.73
CA VAL A 82 8.28 -0.76 7.23
C VAL A 82 7.03 -1.26 7.90
N SER A 83 6.10 -1.81 7.12
CA SER A 83 4.79 -2.24 7.60
C SER A 83 4.34 -3.60 7.08
N GLY A 84 3.34 -4.19 7.73
CA GLY A 84 2.73 -5.47 7.39
C GLY A 84 1.22 -5.45 7.66
N ASN A 85 0.69 -6.56 8.18
CA ASN A 85 -0.72 -6.81 8.58
C ASN A 85 -1.78 -6.71 7.47
N SER A 86 -1.63 -5.80 6.51
CA SER A 86 -2.57 -5.56 5.42
C SER A 86 -2.70 -6.72 4.42
N ASP A 87 -1.78 -7.68 4.49
CA ASP A 87 -1.61 -8.79 3.53
C ASP A 87 -1.49 -8.36 2.06
N ALA A 88 -1.01 -7.13 1.82
CA ALA A 88 -0.76 -6.55 0.50
C ALA A 88 0.59 -5.84 0.46
N PHE A 89 1.18 -5.72 -0.73
CA PHE A 89 2.39 -4.93 -0.92
C PHE A 89 2.08 -3.44 -1.06
N TRP A 90 2.93 -2.58 -0.49
CA TRP A 90 2.80 -1.13 -0.58
C TRP A 90 4.15 -0.46 -0.80
N ALA A 91 4.17 0.56 -1.65
CA ALA A 91 5.23 1.56 -1.68
C ALA A 91 4.58 2.93 -1.59
N ASN A 92 4.77 3.61 -0.46
CA ASN A 92 4.08 4.85 -0.14
C ASN A 92 5.04 5.99 0.18
N GLU A 93 4.56 7.21 0.01
CA GLU A 93 5.18 8.45 0.45
C GLU A 93 4.29 9.14 1.46
N LEU A 94 4.81 9.36 2.67
CA LEU A 94 4.03 9.89 3.78
C LEU A 94 4.19 11.40 3.86
N PHE A 95 3.08 12.13 3.80
CA PHE A 95 3.06 13.59 3.88
C PHE A 95 2.58 14.06 5.25
N ASP A 96 3.16 15.15 5.74
CA ASP A 96 2.73 15.80 7.00
C ASP A 96 1.31 16.36 6.96
N ALA A 97 0.69 16.50 5.80
CA ALA A 97 -0.68 16.95 5.62
C ALA A 97 -1.39 16.15 4.54
N GLU A 98 -2.72 16.05 4.67
CA GLU A 98 -3.58 15.36 3.70
C GLU A 98 -3.54 16.02 2.32
N THR A 99 -3.69 17.36 2.29
CA THR A 99 -3.59 18.17 1.08
C THR A 99 -2.32 19.03 1.12
N GLY A 100 -1.56 19.02 0.03
CA GLY A 100 -0.25 19.67 0.00
C GLY A 100 0.72 19.08 1.03
N GLY A 101 1.47 19.93 1.72
CA GLY A 101 2.40 19.46 2.74
C GLY A 101 3.68 18.82 2.19
N LYS A 102 4.60 18.52 3.10
CA LYS A 102 5.93 18.01 2.81
C LYS A 102 5.98 16.50 3.05
N ARG A 103 6.69 15.79 2.18
CA ARG A 103 7.03 14.38 2.43
C ARG A 103 7.99 14.29 3.61
N VAL A 104 7.65 13.48 4.59
CA VAL A 104 8.45 13.30 5.82
C VAL A 104 9.05 11.91 5.91
N ALA A 105 8.46 10.92 5.26
CA ALA A 105 8.95 9.55 5.23
C ALA A 105 8.54 8.83 3.94
N VAL A 106 9.18 7.69 3.70
CA VAL A 106 8.74 6.69 2.72
C VAL A 106 8.38 5.41 3.47
N GLU A 107 7.42 4.65 2.93
CA GLU A 107 6.95 3.42 3.53
C GLU A 107 7.00 2.25 2.54
N PHE A 108 7.46 1.10 3.04
CA PHE A 108 7.40 -0.17 2.33
C PHE A 108 6.57 -1.17 3.14
N GLY A 109 5.39 -1.51 2.64
CA GLY A 109 4.50 -2.50 3.23
C GLY A 109 4.70 -3.87 2.59
N ALA A 110 4.95 -4.89 3.40
CA ALA A 110 5.07 -6.27 2.94
C ALA A 110 3.70 -6.95 2.84
N ALA A 111 3.54 -7.78 1.79
CA ALA A 111 2.41 -8.68 1.69
C ALA A 111 2.47 -9.78 2.77
N GLY A 112 1.36 -10.49 2.92
CA GLY A 112 1.33 -11.70 3.72
C GLY A 112 2.17 -12.78 3.06
N ILE A 113 2.90 -13.57 3.86
CA ILE A 113 3.63 -14.75 3.35
C ILE A 113 2.63 -15.77 2.84
N SER A 114 1.61 -16.12 3.63
CA SER A 114 0.60 -17.12 3.26
C SER A 114 -0.85 -16.68 3.54
N SER A 115 -1.05 -15.60 4.29
CA SER A 115 -2.39 -15.06 4.59
C SER A 115 -3.06 -14.53 3.32
N PRO A 116 -4.40 -14.66 3.17
CA PRO A 116 -5.11 -14.21 1.98
C PRO A 116 -5.10 -12.68 1.89
N GLY A 117 -4.71 -12.17 0.72
CA GLY A 117 -4.66 -10.75 0.45
C GLY A 117 -6.08 -10.19 0.25
N PRO A 118 -6.33 -8.90 0.54
CA PRO A 118 -7.67 -8.34 0.41
C PRO A 118 -8.24 -8.42 -1.00
N GLY A 119 -7.38 -8.45 -2.02
CA GLY A 119 -7.75 -8.52 -3.43
C GLY A 119 -8.09 -9.91 -3.96
N GLU A 120 -7.70 -10.97 -3.27
CA GLU A 120 -7.86 -12.35 -3.76
C GLU A 120 -9.31 -12.75 -4.05
N PRO A 121 -10.33 -12.32 -3.27
CA PRO A 121 -11.71 -12.66 -3.58
C PRO A 121 -12.26 -12.05 -4.88
N PHE A 122 -11.58 -11.08 -5.48
CA PHE A 122 -12.03 -10.37 -6.68
C PHE A 122 -10.86 -10.16 -7.67
N PRO A 123 -10.29 -11.26 -8.22
CA PRO A 123 -9.03 -11.21 -8.96
C PRO A 123 -9.09 -10.38 -10.27
N GLN A 124 -10.28 -10.21 -10.83
CA GLN A 124 -10.51 -9.40 -12.04
C GLN A 124 -10.69 -7.90 -11.73
N VAL A 125 -10.86 -7.53 -10.45
CA VAL A 125 -11.00 -6.14 -10.03
C VAL A 125 -9.61 -5.58 -9.71
N PRO A 126 -9.16 -4.49 -10.36
CA PRO A 126 -7.81 -3.97 -10.21
C PRO A 126 -7.67 -3.12 -8.93
N LEU A 127 -7.96 -3.71 -7.76
CA LEU A 127 -8.00 -2.97 -6.49
C LEU A 127 -6.66 -2.27 -6.18
N GLY A 128 -5.52 -2.91 -6.49
CA GLY A 128 -4.22 -2.30 -6.24
C GLY A 128 -3.92 -1.07 -7.11
N GLU A 129 -4.31 -1.13 -8.38
CA GLU A 129 -4.23 0.03 -9.29
C GLU A 129 -5.17 1.15 -8.83
N ALA A 130 -6.38 0.79 -8.38
CA ALA A 130 -7.33 1.74 -7.84
C ALA A 130 -6.76 2.45 -6.60
N PHE A 131 -6.08 1.73 -5.69
CA PHE A 131 -5.38 2.36 -4.57
C PHE A 131 -4.31 3.34 -5.01
N ALA A 132 -3.41 2.93 -5.91
CA ALA A 132 -2.30 3.75 -6.38
C ALA A 132 -2.76 5.01 -7.15
N ARG A 133 -3.90 4.94 -7.84
CA ARG A 133 -4.45 6.08 -8.58
C ARG A 133 -5.36 6.97 -7.75
N TYR A 134 -6.01 6.43 -6.72
CA TYR A 134 -6.95 7.19 -5.89
C TYR A 134 -6.27 7.88 -4.72
N ASN A 135 -5.28 7.23 -4.11
CA ASN A 135 -4.62 7.71 -2.90
C ASN A 135 -3.28 8.32 -3.24
N ARG A 136 -3.14 9.62 -2.97
CA ARG A 136 -1.93 10.41 -3.25
C ARG A 136 -0.65 9.79 -2.67
N GLU A 137 -0.74 9.17 -1.50
CA GLU A 137 0.42 8.61 -0.81
C GLU A 137 0.88 7.28 -1.40
N VAL A 138 0.07 6.62 -2.22
CA VAL A 138 0.34 5.26 -2.70
C VAL A 138 0.92 5.30 -4.12
N LEU A 139 2.19 4.91 -4.29
CA LEU A 139 2.81 4.81 -5.62
C LEU A 139 2.62 3.45 -6.25
N PHE A 140 2.58 2.40 -5.42
CA PHE A 140 2.37 1.03 -5.86
C PHE A 140 1.63 0.24 -4.82
N ASN A 141 0.73 -0.62 -5.28
CA ASN A 141 0.06 -1.58 -4.43
C ASN A 141 -0.26 -2.88 -5.18
N SER A 142 -0.01 -4.03 -4.53
CA SER A 142 -0.45 -5.33 -5.02
C SER A 142 -1.23 -6.05 -3.92
N GLN A 143 -2.50 -6.33 -4.20
CA GLN A 143 -3.46 -6.88 -3.24
C GLN A 143 -3.55 -8.42 -3.27
N THR A 144 -2.84 -9.06 -4.19
CA THR A 144 -2.94 -10.50 -4.49
C THR A 144 -1.61 -11.21 -4.46
N ALA A 145 -0.48 -10.53 -4.73
CA ALA A 145 0.83 -11.14 -4.69
C ALA A 145 1.22 -11.53 -3.25
N LYS A 146 1.97 -12.64 -3.12
CA LYS A 146 2.58 -13.11 -1.88
C LYS A 146 4.08 -12.87 -1.91
N GLY A 147 4.69 -12.66 -0.75
CA GLY A 147 6.14 -12.58 -0.64
C GLY A 147 6.58 -11.61 0.44
N PHE A 148 7.72 -10.95 0.22
CA PHE A 148 8.38 -10.11 1.21
C PHE A 148 9.00 -8.86 0.58
N VAL A 149 9.38 -7.89 1.40
CA VAL A 149 10.16 -6.72 0.96
C VAL A 149 11.63 -6.98 1.26
N LEU A 150 12.50 -6.84 0.26
CA LEU A 150 13.94 -6.79 0.44
C LEU A 150 14.39 -5.33 0.48
N LEU A 151 14.92 -4.90 1.64
CA LEU A 151 15.46 -3.56 1.81
C LEU A 151 16.98 -3.60 1.80
N THR A 152 17.57 -2.86 0.87
CA THR A 152 19.02 -2.62 0.82
C THR A 152 19.30 -1.18 1.22
N LEU A 153 19.98 -0.98 2.35
CA LEU A 153 20.35 0.34 2.87
C LEU A 153 21.85 0.57 2.70
N THR A 154 22.20 1.75 2.19
CA THR A 154 23.56 2.28 2.16
C THR A 154 23.56 3.66 2.82
N HIS A 155 24.74 4.23 3.03
CA HIS A 155 24.84 5.62 3.51
C HIS A 155 24.19 6.64 2.56
N THR A 156 23.98 6.29 1.29
CA THR A 156 23.50 7.21 0.24
C THR A 156 22.12 6.87 -0.29
N SER A 157 21.53 5.73 0.08
CA SER A 157 20.21 5.35 -0.41
C SER A 157 19.54 4.24 0.39
N VAL A 158 18.23 4.15 0.25
CA VAL A 158 17.45 2.93 0.48
C VAL A 158 16.89 2.45 -0.85
N THR A 159 16.95 1.15 -1.09
CA THR A 159 16.22 0.48 -2.18
C THR A 159 15.29 -0.54 -1.56
N GLY A 160 14.00 -0.45 -1.86
CA GLY A 160 12.98 -1.42 -1.48
C GLY A 160 12.49 -2.17 -2.70
N GLU A 161 12.71 -3.48 -2.70
CA GLU A 161 12.22 -4.41 -3.70
C GLU A 161 11.04 -5.19 -3.11
N LEU A 162 9.88 -5.10 -3.75
CA LEU A 162 8.69 -5.85 -3.38
C LEU A 162 8.77 -7.18 -4.13
N ILE A 163 9.21 -8.23 -3.43
CA ILE A 163 9.54 -9.53 -4.02
C ILE A 163 8.34 -10.45 -3.94
N ALA A 164 7.76 -10.81 -5.08
CA ALA A 164 6.71 -11.83 -5.14
C ALA A 164 7.31 -13.24 -5.18
N VAL A 165 6.63 -14.20 -4.57
CA VAL A 165 6.89 -15.65 -4.68
C VAL A 165 5.88 -16.30 -5.64
N SER A 166 6.31 -17.26 -6.44
CA SER A 166 5.44 -17.93 -7.43
C SER A 166 4.43 -18.90 -6.82
N SER A 167 4.75 -19.48 -5.66
CA SER A 167 3.89 -20.42 -4.93
C SER A 167 4.16 -20.31 -3.43
N ILE A 168 3.08 -20.44 -2.65
CA ILE A 168 3.12 -20.60 -1.19
C ILE A 168 2.72 -22.04 -0.78
N LYS A 169 2.43 -22.89 -1.76
CA LYS A 169 1.96 -24.27 -1.56
C LYS A 169 3.07 -25.29 -1.84
N ASP A 170 4.07 -24.90 -2.63
CA ASP A 170 5.16 -25.77 -3.06
C ASP A 170 6.47 -25.34 -2.41
N LYS A 171 7.32 -26.33 -2.07
CA LYS A 171 8.68 -26.06 -1.57
C LYS A 171 9.59 -25.45 -2.63
N ALA A 172 9.37 -25.83 -3.90
CA ALA A 172 10.05 -25.23 -5.04
C ALA A 172 9.24 -24.03 -5.51
N PHE A 173 9.80 -22.84 -5.36
CA PHE A 173 9.20 -21.59 -5.83
C PHE A 173 10.30 -20.69 -6.40
N THR A 174 9.90 -19.74 -7.24
CA THR A 174 10.77 -18.67 -7.72
C THR A 174 10.39 -17.35 -7.07
N THR A 175 11.34 -16.42 -7.04
CA THR A 175 11.13 -15.05 -6.58
C THR A 175 11.35 -14.07 -7.71
N ARG A 176 10.57 -12.99 -7.73
CA ARG A 176 10.78 -11.89 -8.69
C ARG A 176 10.32 -10.55 -8.08
N PRO A 177 11.09 -9.45 -8.25
CA PRO A 177 10.58 -8.13 -7.92
C PRO A 177 9.38 -7.79 -8.81
N ILE A 178 8.29 -7.37 -8.17
CA ILE A 178 7.10 -6.83 -8.86
C ILE A 178 7.06 -5.31 -8.85
N ALA A 179 7.82 -4.69 -7.95
CA ALA A 179 8.13 -3.27 -7.96
C ALA A 179 9.44 -3.02 -7.21
N THR A 180 10.22 -2.04 -7.67
CA THR A 180 11.45 -1.61 -7.00
C THR A 180 11.46 -0.09 -6.94
N TYR A 181 11.67 0.45 -5.73
CA TYR A 181 11.79 1.89 -5.53
C TYR A 181 13.05 2.24 -4.77
N ARG A 182 13.63 3.39 -5.10
CA ARG A 182 14.80 3.95 -4.45
C ARG A 182 14.50 5.34 -3.91
N ALA A 183 15.01 5.64 -2.71
CA ALA A 183 15.09 6.99 -2.17
C ALA A 183 16.49 7.27 -1.61
N THR A 184 16.84 8.55 -1.51
CA THR A 184 18.13 9.02 -0.98
C THR A 184 17.89 9.90 0.24
N PRO A 185 18.83 9.93 1.20
CA PRO A 185 18.77 10.87 2.30
C PRO A 185 19.01 12.31 1.80
N GLY A 186 18.43 13.28 2.48
CA GLY A 186 18.62 14.70 2.21
C GLY A 186 18.70 15.53 3.50
N PRO A 187 19.13 16.81 3.40
CA PRO A 187 19.26 17.70 4.56
C PRO A 187 17.91 18.07 5.20
N ASN A 188 16.81 17.85 4.47
CA ASN A 188 15.45 18.17 4.89
C ASN A 188 14.55 16.93 4.92
N GLY A 189 15.13 15.73 5.05
CA GLY A 189 14.41 14.46 5.03
C GLY A 189 14.58 13.69 3.73
N VAL A 190 13.92 12.53 3.65
CA VAL A 190 14.07 11.55 2.58
C VAL A 190 13.52 12.08 1.25
N SER A 191 14.15 11.70 0.14
CA SER A 191 13.68 12.05 -1.21
C SER A 191 12.36 11.35 -1.56
N ALA A 192 11.80 11.70 -2.72
CA ALA A 192 10.75 10.90 -3.35
C ALA A 192 11.25 9.47 -3.62
N LEU A 193 10.32 8.52 -3.61
CA LEU A 193 10.52 7.19 -4.17
C LEU A 193 10.59 7.32 -5.70
N LYS A 194 11.67 6.81 -6.28
CA LYS A 194 11.84 6.71 -7.73
C LYS A 194 11.80 5.24 -8.14
N PRO A 195 11.03 4.86 -9.17
CA PRO A 195 11.12 3.52 -9.73
C PRO A 195 12.53 3.29 -10.29
N VAL A 196 13.02 2.06 -10.20
CA VAL A 196 14.33 1.61 -10.70
C VAL A 196 14.13 0.64 -11.86
#